data_AF-I6AZ91-F1
#
_entry.id   AF-I6AZ91-F1
#
_cell.length_a   1.000
_cell.length_b   1.000
_cell.length_c   1.000
_cell.angle_alpha   90.00
_cell.angle_beta   90.00
_cell.angle_gamma   90.00
#
_symmetry.space_group_name_H-M   'P 1'
#
loop_
_entity.id
_entity.type
_entity.pdbx_description
1 polymer ?
#
loop_
_entity_poly.entity_id
_entity_poly.type
_entity_poly.pdbx_seq_one_letter_code
_entity_poly.pdbx_strand_id
1 'polypeptide(L)'
;MKNNYKLGTRLSLAFGSLVLIMLALGGITAWNMHRSAATARQAAGEGLPAITIVNDVQHQVMLARYEILGYAQTSMPDFLNRGRENIAAARQHLEKAREHASRHPGLTDFATAVAETGHKLQEYDALLHRIMEKTEATDSSRNRLDDSSRTLLSAINGFRTRQYHELDEELKNAAAPEKITERSYKLKLVSDIDQVISELRLATWRAQAEQNPHALSAAQKHFAVIISRCDELQPITRQEADIRQIAAMRQAAAEYRKAIDGLALEWEEREKLVADCAVLSRAMIDQTRKLAAEGLDNMRTGTLTTGHQLGTSTLILYAGLAAAFIIGSALSIGLTRSITRPVKAIADTLNQGAEQTAAAAGQVSSASQTLAAGASEQAAALEETSSSLEELASMTRRNTDNAQQVNSLAREARAAAETGAADMSAMAHAMQEIQKSSGDVARIIKTIDEIAFQTNILA
;
A
#
# COMPACT_ATOMS: atom_id res chain seq x y z
N MET A 1 33.09 32.33 11.63
CA MET A 1 33.50 32.09 10.22
C MET A 1 32.28 31.70 9.40
N LYS A 2 31.72 32.62 8.60
CA LYS A 2 30.60 32.32 7.68
C LYS A 2 31.17 31.65 6.43
N ASN A 3 30.93 30.34 6.29
CA ASN A 3 31.39 29.56 5.14
C ASN A 3 30.68 30.06 3.87
N ASN A 4 31.39 30.85 3.05
CA ASN A 4 30.91 31.38 1.77
C ASN A 4 31.02 30.30 0.69
N TYR A 5 30.18 29.27 0.79
CA TYR A 5 29.97 28.35 -0.33
C TYR A 5 29.42 29.12 -1.53
N LYS A 6 29.97 28.86 -2.72
CA LYS A 6 29.48 29.40 -4.00
C LYS A 6 28.02 29.00 -4.20
N LEU A 7 27.25 29.86 -4.87
CA LEU A 7 25.80 29.68 -5.08
C LEU A 7 25.47 28.31 -5.70
N GLY A 8 26.25 27.89 -6.70
CA GLY A 8 26.09 26.58 -7.35
C GLY A 8 26.27 25.39 -6.40
N THR A 9 27.21 25.47 -5.45
CA THR A 9 27.44 24.41 -4.46
C THR A 9 26.26 24.27 -3.50
N ARG A 10 25.64 25.38 -3.10
CA ARG A 10 24.43 25.37 -2.26
C ARG A 10 23.23 24.79 -3.00
N LEU A 11 23.06 25.17 -4.28
CA LEU A 11 21.99 24.65 -5.13
C LEU A 11 22.12 23.14 -5.33
N SER A 12 23.34 22.67 -5.64
CA SER A 12 23.62 21.26 -5.88
C SER A 12 23.47 20.40 -4.62
N LEU A 13 23.88 20.89 -3.44
CA LEU A 13 23.68 20.18 -2.18
C LEU A 13 22.19 20.11 -1.78
N ALA A 14 21.46 21.21 -1.98
CA ALA A 14 20.02 21.26 -1.68
C ALA A 14 19.23 20.30 -2.58
N PHE A 15 19.47 20.35 -3.90
CA PHE A 15 18.78 19.47 -4.84
C PHE A 15 19.23 18.00 -4.69
N GLY A 16 20.54 17.76 -4.53
CA GLY A 16 21.10 16.42 -4.38
C GLY A 16 20.62 15.70 -3.12
N SER A 17 20.51 16.40 -1.99
CA SER A 17 20.00 15.80 -0.75
C SER A 17 18.52 15.40 -0.85
N LEU A 18 17.70 16.23 -1.51
CA LEU A 18 16.28 15.97 -1.71
C LEU A 18 16.04 14.75 -2.62
N VAL A 19 16.82 14.64 -3.71
CA VAL A 19 16.81 13.48 -4.61
C VAL A 19 17.25 12.20 -3.88
N LEU A 20 18.30 12.25 -3.06
CA LEU A 20 18.76 11.09 -2.29
C LEU A 20 17.70 10.59 -1.30
N ILE A 21 17.02 11.50 -0.60
CA ILE A 21 15.94 11.14 0.33
C ILE A 21 14.77 10.47 -0.43
N MET A 22 14.37 11.04 -1.57
CA MET A 22 13.32 10.44 -2.40
C MET A 22 13.69 9.05 -2.91
N LEU A 23 14.94 8.86 -3.37
CA LEU A 23 15.42 7.56 -3.83
C LEU A 23 15.48 6.53 -2.70
N ALA A 24 15.94 6.93 -1.51
CA ALA A 24 16.00 6.05 -0.34
C ALA A 24 14.61 5.60 0.10
N LEU A 25 13.64 6.52 0.21
CA LEU A 25 12.26 6.17 0.54
C LEU A 25 11.60 5.33 -0.54
N GLY A 26 11.76 5.71 -1.80
CA GLY A 26 11.22 4.96 -2.94
C GLY A 26 11.77 3.53 -2.97
N GLY A 27 13.06 3.35 -2.69
CA GLY A 27 13.72 2.05 -2.61
C GLY A 27 13.18 1.17 -1.47
N ILE A 28 13.01 1.72 -0.26
CA ILE A 28 12.46 0.99 0.89
C ILE A 28 11.01 0.58 0.61
N THR A 29 10.19 1.49 0.09
CA THR A 29 8.79 1.21 -0.25
C THR A 29 8.71 0.14 -1.34
N ALA A 30 9.52 0.24 -2.40
CA ALA A 30 9.56 -0.75 -3.48
C ALA A 30 10.00 -2.13 -2.98
N TRP A 31 11.01 -2.19 -2.10
CA TRP A 31 11.45 -3.44 -1.46
C TRP A 31 10.30 -4.07 -0.68
N ASN A 32 9.68 -3.32 0.24
CA ASN A 32 8.60 -3.84 1.07
C ASN A 32 7.43 -4.35 0.22
N MET A 33 7.01 -3.60 -0.80
CA MET A 33 5.97 -4.02 -1.73
C MET A 33 6.35 -5.29 -2.49
N HIS A 34 7.61 -5.42 -2.93
CA HIS A 34 8.09 -6.62 -3.61
C HIS A 34 8.05 -7.85 -2.70
N ARG A 35 8.49 -7.70 -1.44
CA ARG A 35 8.45 -8.77 -0.45
C ARG A 35 7.01 -9.20 -0.14
N SER A 36 6.10 -8.25 0.10
CA SER A 36 4.70 -8.55 0.34
C SER A 36 4.03 -9.21 -0.87
N ALA A 37 4.37 -8.80 -2.10
CA ALA A 37 3.90 -9.44 -3.32
C ALA A 37 4.40 -10.88 -3.46
N ALA A 38 5.66 -11.15 -3.07
CA ALA A 38 6.20 -12.51 -3.04
C ALA A 38 5.45 -13.40 -2.03
N THR A 39 5.21 -12.92 -0.81
CA THR A 39 4.41 -13.64 0.20
C THR A 39 2.99 -13.92 -0.27
N ALA A 40 2.32 -12.94 -0.90
CA ALA A 40 0.98 -13.13 -1.46
C ALA A 40 0.95 -14.15 -2.61
N ARG A 41 1.94 -14.12 -3.50
CA ARG A 41 2.09 -15.12 -4.58
C ARG A 41 2.34 -16.52 -4.02
N GLN A 42 3.15 -16.64 -2.97
CA GLN A 42 3.41 -17.90 -2.30
C GLN A 42 2.12 -18.47 -1.68
N ALA A 43 1.37 -17.66 -0.95
CA ALA A 43 0.08 -18.08 -0.37
C ALA A 43 -0.92 -18.53 -1.45
N ALA A 44 -0.99 -17.82 -2.58
CA ALA A 44 -1.88 -18.14 -3.69
C ALA A 44 -1.43 -19.36 -4.51
N GLY A 45 -0.13 -19.51 -4.74
CA GLY A 45 0.45 -20.59 -5.56
C GLY A 45 0.66 -21.90 -4.81
N GLU A 46 0.96 -21.83 -3.51
CA GLU A 46 1.30 -23.00 -2.70
C GLU A 46 0.14 -23.39 -1.76
N GLY A 47 -0.44 -22.41 -1.06
CA GLY A 47 -1.43 -22.66 0.00
C GLY A 47 -2.84 -22.99 -0.49
N LEU A 48 -3.37 -22.21 -1.45
CA LEU A 48 -4.73 -22.44 -1.98
C LEU A 48 -4.89 -23.84 -2.62
N PRO A 49 -4.02 -24.28 -3.54
CA PRO A 49 -4.15 -25.61 -4.14
C PRO A 49 -4.05 -26.73 -3.11
N ALA A 50 -3.18 -26.60 -2.10
CA ALA A 50 -3.05 -27.56 -1.01
C ALA A 50 -4.38 -27.74 -0.25
N ILE A 51 -5.05 -26.63 0.09
CA ILE A 51 -6.36 -26.65 0.77
C ILE A 51 -7.44 -27.29 -0.11
N THR A 52 -7.50 -26.93 -1.40
CA THR A 52 -8.49 -27.49 -2.33
C THR A 52 -8.33 -28.99 -2.48
N ILE A 53 -7.10 -29.47 -2.71
CA ILE A 53 -6.83 -30.91 -2.87
C ILE A 53 -7.22 -31.68 -1.61
N VAL A 54 -6.89 -31.17 -0.43
CA VAL A 54 -7.23 -31.80 0.85
C VAL A 54 -8.74 -31.86 1.09
N ASN A 55 -9.46 -30.81 0.72
CA ASN A 55 -10.91 -30.79 0.80
C ASN A 55 -11.57 -31.80 -0.16
N ASP A 56 -11.01 -31.99 -1.36
CA ASP A 56 -11.47 -33.04 -2.28
C ASP A 56 -11.26 -34.44 -1.68
N VAL A 57 -10.09 -34.72 -1.08
CA VAL A 57 -9.83 -35.98 -0.35
C VAL A 57 -10.87 -36.18 0.74
N GLN A 58 -11.11 -35.16 1.56
CA GLN A 58 -12.09 -35.21 2.65
C GLN A 58 -13.49 -35.54 2.13
N HIS A 59 -13.92 -34.88 1.05
CA HIS A 59 -15.23 -35.10 0.44
C HIS A 59 -15.39 -36.54 -0.05
N GLN A 60 -14.39 -37.05 -0.78
CA GLN A 60 -14.40 -38.42 -1.28
C GLN A 60 -14.39 -39.46 -0.15
N VAL A 61 -13.63 -39.23 0.93
CA VAL A 61 -13.65 -40.09 2.13
C VAL A 61 -15.02 -40.08 2.81
N MET A 62 -15.69 -38.93 2.89
CA MET A 62 -17.05 -38.83 3.44
C MET A 62 -18.06 -39.62 2.61
N LEU A 63 -18.00 -39.50 1.27
CA LEU A 63 -18.87 -40.26 0.37
C LEU A 63 -18.58 -41.76 0.45
N ALA A 64 -17.31 -42.18 0.42
CA ALA A 64 -16.92 -43.58 0.59
C ALA A 64 -17.49 -44.17 1.89
N ARG A 65 -17.40 -43.43 3.01
CA ARG A 65 -17.98 -43.86 4.29
C ARG A 65 -19.49 -44.05 4.22
N TYR A 66 -20.20 -43.09 3.63
CA TYR A 66 -21.66 -43.19 3.47
C TYR A 66 -22.04 -44.43 2.65
N GLU A 67 -21.36 -44.63 1.53
CA GLU A 67 -21.63 -45.75 0.62
C GLU A 67 -21.32 -47.11 1.28
N ILE A 68 -20.19 -47.22 1.99
CA ILE A 68 -19.80 -48.48 2.67
C ILE A 68 -20.75 -48.81 3.81
N LEU A 69 -21.26 -47.82 4.54
CA LEU A 69 -22.30 -48.04 5.53
C LEU A 69 -23.59 -48.55 4.87
N GLY A 70 -23.99 -47.96 3.74
CA GLY A 70 -25.13 -48.42 2.97
C GLY A 70 -24.96 -49.86 2.49
N TYR A 71 -23.77 -50.22 1.99
CA TYR A 71 -23.45 -51.59 1.60
C TYR A 71 -23.51 -52.55 2.79
N ALA A 72 -22.89 -52.21 3.92
CA ALA A 72 -22.91 -53.05 5.11
C ALA A 72 -24.35 -53.26 5.65
N GLN A 73 -25.24 -52.28 5.52
CA GLN A 73 -26.61 -52.43 6.01
C GLN A 73 -27.52 -53.21 5.05
N THR A 74 -27.29 -53.09 3.73
CA THR A 74 -28.22 -53.56 2.71
C THR A 74 -27.70 -54.71 1.84
N SER A 75 -26.40 -54.99 1.87
CA SER A 75 -25.70 -55.89 0.95
C SER A 75 -25.88 -55.53 -0.54
N MET A 76 -26.35 -54.33 -0.89
CA MET A 76 -26.63 -53.94 -2.27
C MET A 76 -25.33 -53.57 -3.03
N PRO A 77 -25.04 -54.18 -4.19
CA PRO A 77 -23.79 -53.96 -4.93
C PRO A 77 -23.55 -52.51 -5.37
N ASP A 78 -24.60 -51.74 -5.63
CA ASP A 78 -24.47 -50.35 -6.09
C ASP A 78 -23.77 -49.46 -5.06
N PHE A 79 -24.05 -49.66 -3.77
CA PHE A 79 -23.35 -48.97 -2.68
C PHE A 79 -21.87 -49.35 -2.66
N LEU A 80 -21.54 -50.64 -2.83
CA LEU A 80 -20.14 -51.09 -2.88
C LEU A 80 -19.38 -50.47 -4.05
N ASN A 81 -20.01 -50.43 -5.23
CA ASN A 81 -19.39 -49.86 -6.44
C ASN A 81 -19.09 -48.37 -6.26
N ARG A 82 -20.08 -47.57 -5.82
CA ARG A 82 -19.88 -46.14 -5.53
C ARG A 82 -18.86 -45.93 -4.41
N GLY A 83 -18.87 -46.76 -3.37
CA GLY A 83 -17.88 -46.73 -2.30
C GLY A 83 -16.44 -46.90 -2.82
N ARG A 84 -16.22 -47.88 -3.71
CA ARG A 84 -14.93 -48.13 -4.36
C ARG A 84 -14.50 -46.99 -5.29
N GLU A 85 -15.44 -46.42 -6.04
CA GLU A 85 -15.19 -45.25 -6.90
C GLU A 85 -14.71 -44.06 -6.06
N ASN A 86 -15.38 -43.78 -4.94
CA ASN A 86 -15.00 -42.70 -4.03
C ASN A 86 -13.62 -42.96 -3.37
N ILE A 87 -13.30 -44.20 -2.98
CA ILE A 87 -11.95 -44.55 -2.49
C ILE A 87 -10.90 -44.32 -3.58
N ALA A 88 -11.17 -44.72 -4.82
CA ALA A 88 -10.26 -44.52 -5.95
C ALA A 88 -10.05 -43.03 -6.24
N ALA A 89 -11.11 -42.22 -6.21
CA ALA A 89 -11.04 -40.77 -6.34
C ALA A 89 -10.21 -40.15 -5.20
N ALA A 90 -10.47 -40.54 -3.94
CA ALA A 90 -9.68 -40.08 -2.79
C ALA A 90 -8.18 -40.39 -2.97
N ARG A 91 -7.84 -41.59 -3.46
CA ARG A 91 -6.47 -41.98 -3.77
C ARG A 91 -5.86 -41.10 -4.86
N GLN A 92 -6.60 -40.80 -5.92
CA GLN A 92 -6.14 -39.89 -6.98
C GLN A 92 -5.88 -38.47 -6.46
N HIS A 93 -6.75 -37.94 -5.61
CA HIS A 93 -6.54 -36.63 -4.99
C HIS A 93 -5.34 -36.63 -4.02
N LEU A 94 -5.11 -37.71 -3.29
CA LEU A 94 -3.91 -37.87 -2.46
C LEU A 94 -2.62 -37.91 -3.29
N GLU A 95 -2.61 -38.54 -4.46
CA GLU A 95 -1.43 -38.49 -5.35
C GLU A 95 -1.16 -37.06 -5.84
N LYS A 96 -2.20 -36.31 -6.21
CA LYS A 96 -2.06 -34.88 -6.53
C LYS A 96 -1.50 -34.09 -5.35
N ALA A 97 -1.93 -34.43 -4.13
CA ALA A 97 -1.42 -33.81 -2.91
C ALA A 97 0.08 -34.12 -2.70
N ARG A 98 0.49 -35.37 -2.92
CA ARG A 98 1.92 -35.77 -2.84
C ARG A 98 2.76 -35.06 -3.88
N GLU A 99 2.28 -34.94 -5.11
CA GLU A 99 2.96 -34.20 -6.17
C GLU A 99 3.05 -32.70 -5.84
N HIS A 100 2.00 -32.11 -5.29
CA HIS A 100 2.02 -30.73 -4.83
C HIS A 100 3.03 -30.52 -3.70
N ALA A 101 3.08 -31.45 -2.73
CA ALA A 101 4.06 -31.42 -1.64
C ALA A 101 5.51 -31.55 -2.13
N SER A 102 5.77 -32.42 -3.13
CA SER A 102 7.13 -32.62 -3.65
C SER A 102 7.66 -31.41 -4.42
N ARG A 103 6.77 -30.67 -5.10
CA ARG A 103 7.11 -29.40 -5.78
C ARG A 103 7.35 -28.24 -4.82
N HIS A 104 6.88 -28.34 -3.57
CA HIS A 104 6.95 -27.27 -2.57
C HIS A 104 7.55 -27.80 -1.25
N PRO A 105 8.89 -27.94 -1.15
CA PRO A 105 9.57 -28.52 0.01
C PRO A 105 9.31 -27.81 1.35
N GLY A 106 8.84 -26.55 1.32
CA GLY A 106 8.45 -25.79 2.50
C GLY A 106 7.15 -26.28 3.16
N LEU A 107 6.38 -27.15 2.51
CA LEU A 107 5.11 -27.68 3.01
C LEU A 107 5.29 -29.01 3.75
N THR A 108 6.20 -29.06 4.73
CA THR A 108 6.56 -30.30 5.45
C THR A 108 5.39 -30.93 6.21
N ASP A 109 4.59 -30.10 6.89
CA ASP A 109 3.45 -30.57 7.68
C ASP A 109 2.34 -31.12 6.78
N PHE A 110 2.12 -30.46 5.64
CA PHE A 110 1.22 -30.93 4.59
C PHE A 110 1.69 -32.25 4.00
N ALA A 111 2.97 -32.39 3.66
CA ALA A 111 3.55 -33.63 3.13
C ALA A 111 3.37 -34.79 4.11
N THR A 112 3.63 -34.55 5.40
CA THR A 112 3.45 -35.53 6.47
C THR A 112 1.99 -35.95 6.59
N ALA A 113 1.07 -34.97 6.61
CA ALA A 113 -0.35 -35.24 6.73
C ALA A 113 -0.92 -36.00 5.52
N VAL A 114 -0.45 -35.71 4.31
CA VAL A 114 -0.82 -36.44 3.09
C VAL A 114 -0.32 -37.89 3.15
N ALA A 115 0.90 -38.13 3.63
CA ALA A 115 1.44 -39.47 3.79
C ALA A 115 0.62 -40.30 4.80
N GLU A 116 0.36 -39.75 5.98
CA GLU A 116 -0.46 -40.39 7.03
C GLU A 116 -1.90 -40.66 6.56
N THR A 117 -2.52 -39.70 5.86
CA THR A 117 -3.86 -39.87 5.29
C THR A 117 -3.86 -40.98 4.24
N GLY A 118 -2.80 -41.09 3.43
CA GLY A 118 -2.63 -42.18 2.48
C GLY A 118 -2.53 -43.55 3.14
N HIS A 119 -1.78 -43.68 4.24
CA HIS A 119 -1.71 -44.93 5.00
C HIS A 119 -3.07 -45.33 5.57
N LYS A 120 -3.79 -44.37 6.17
CA LYS A 120 -5.15 -44.59 6.69
C LYS A 120 -6.14 -44.97 5.58
N LEU A 121 -6.04 -44.39 4.38
CA LEU A 121 -6.89 -44.77 3.26
C LEU A 121 -6.61 -46.20 2.79
N GLN A 122 -5.36 -46.65 2.85
CA GLN A 122 -4.99 -48.04 2.55
C GLN A 122 -5.54 -49.02 3.59
N GLU A 123 -5.41 -48.71 4.87
CA GLU A 123 -6.04 -49.49 5.95
C GLU A 123 -7.56 -49.54 5.78
N TYR A 124 -8.18 -48.42 5.38
CA TYR A 124 -9.62 -48.31 5.14
C TYR A 124 -10.08 -49.22 4.01
N ASP A 125 -9.32 -49.26 2.90
CA ASP A 125 -9.56 -50.18 1.79
C ASP A 125 -9.42 -51.65 2.23
N ALA A 126 -8.42 -51.97 3.07
CA ALA A 126 -8.25 -53.31 3.62
C ALA A 126 -9.42 -53.74 4.52
N LEU A 127 -9.94 -52.82 5.35
CA LEU A 127 -11.14 -53.09 6.16
C LEU A 127 -12.38 -53.30 5.29
N LEU A 128 -12.53 -52.57 4.18
CA LEU A 128 -13.63 -52.79 3.23
C LEU A 128 -13.64 -54.23 2.68
N HIS A 129 -12.47 -54.77 2.31
CA HIS A 129 -12.37 -56.16 1.85
C HIS A 129 -12.86 -57.15 2.92
N ARG A 130 -12.47 -56.96 4.18
CA ARG A 130 -12.94 -57.79 5.30
C ARG A 130 -14.44 -57.63 5.57
N ILE A 131 -14.99 -56.43 5.39
CA ILE A 131 -16.44 -56.18 5.48
C ILE A 131 -17.18 -56.96 4.39
N MET A 132 -16.64 -57.01 3.17
CA MET A 132 -17.24 -57.79 2.08
C MET A 132 -17.24 -59.29 2.42
N GLU A 133 -16.10 -59.84 2.83
CA GLU A 133 -15.98 -61.24 3.26
C GLU A 133 -17.00 -61.59 4.35
N LYS A 134 -17.15 -60.72 5.35
CA LYS A 134 -18.11 -60.93 6.44
C LYS A 134 -19.56 -60.71 6.02
N THR A 135 -19.82 -59.87 5.03
CA THR A 135 -21.16 -59.70 4.46
C THR A 135 -21.58 -60.98 3.73
N GLU A 136 -20.70 -61.54 2.90
CA GLU A 136 -20.94 -62.83 2.23
C GLU A 136 -21.10 -63.98 3.24
N ALA A 137 -20.27 -64.02 4.30
CA ALA A 137 -20.40 -65.00 5.38
C ALA A 137 -21.72 -64.86 6.15
N THR A 138 -22.20 -63.63 6.36
CA THR A 138 -23.50 -63.36 6.99
C THR A 138 -24.64 -63.87 6.12
N ASP A 139 -24.59 -63.62 4.80
CA ASP A 139 -25.59 -64.11 3.85
C ASP A 139 -25.60 -65.65 3.76
N SER A 140 -24.42 -66.28 3.76
CA SER A 140 -24.30 -67.74 3.85
C SER A 140 -24.86 -68.28 5.18
N SER A 141 -24.63 -67.59 6.30
CA SER A 141 -25.20 -67.95 7.60
C SER A 141 -26.73 -67.82 7.64
N ARG A 142 -27.32 -66.84 6.95
CA ARG A 142 -28.78 -66.71 6.77
C ARG A 142 -29.36 -67.91 6.02
N ASN A 143 -28.72 -68.36 4.95
CA ASN A 143 -29.16 -69.55 4.22
C ASN A 143 -29.10 -70.82 5.10
N ARG A 144 -28.00 -71.00 5.85
CA ARG A 144 -27.86 -72.13 6.80
C ARG A 144 -28.91 -72.09 7.91
N LEU A 145 -29.23 -70.88 8.40
CA LEU A 145 -30.29 -70.66 9.37
C LEU A 145 -31.65 -71.10 8.82
N ASP A 146 -31.99 -70.71 7.59
CA ASP A 146 -33.25 -71.09 6.96
C ASP A 146 -33.36 -72.61 6.75
N ASP A 147 -32.29 -73.26 6.28
CA ASP A 147 -32.29 -74.71 6.03
C ASP A 147 -32.37 -75.52 7.32
N SER A 148 -31.65 -75.11 8.37
CA SER A 148 -31.73 -75.75 9.69
C SER A 148 -33.10 -75.53 10.35
N SER A 149 -33.70 -74.34 10.17
CA SER A 149 -35.09 -74.07 10.60
C SER A 149 -36.10 -74.99 9.91
N ARG A 150 -36.00 -75.15 8.57
CA ARG A 150 -36.85 -76.07 7.80
C ARG A 150 -36.70 -77.51 8.25
N THR A 151 -35.46 -77.94 8.50
CA THR A 151 -35.15 -79.29 8.99
C THR A 151 -35.81 -79.56 10.34
N LEU A 152 -35.71 -78.61 11.28
CA LEU A 152 -36.37 -78.70 12.59
C LEU A 152 -37.89 -78.76 12.47
N LEU A 153 -38.49 -77.85 11.69
CA LEU A 153 -39.95 -77.84 11.45
C LEU A 153 -40.43 -79.15 10.80
N SER A 154 -39.66 -79.71 9.87
CA SER A 154 -39.98 -81.00 9.24
C SER A 154 -39.92 -82.15 10.24
N ALA A 155 -38.94 -82.18 11.13
CA ALA A 155 -38.82 -83.21 12.17
C ALA A 155 -40.02 -83.17 13.14
N ILE A 156 -40.41 -81.97 13.57
CA ILE A 156 -41.55 -81.75 14.45
C ILE A 156 -42.86 -82.14 13.77
N ASN A 157 -43.05 -81.69 12.53
CA ASN A 157 -44.26 -82.03 11.77
C ASN A 157 -44.37 -83.54 11.53
N GLY A 158 -43.25 -84.22 11.24
CA GLY A 158 -43.21 -85.67 11.11
C GLY A 158 -43.70 -86.40 12.37
N PHE A 159 -43.32 -85.92 13.55
CA PHE A 159 -43.77 -86.49 14.82
C PHE A 159 -45.25 -86.19 15.03
N ARG A 160 -45.64 -84.92 14.89
CA ARG A 160 -47.02 -84.44 15.03
C ARG A 160 -48.01 -85.23 14.15
N THR A 161 -47.71 -85.39 12.86
CA THR A 161 -48.57 -86.12 11.93
C THR A 161 -48.76 -87.57 12.35
N ARG A 162 -47.70 -88.24 12.81
CA ARG A 162 -47.82 -89.62 13.31
C ARG A 162 -48.64 -89.70 14.60
N GLN A 163 -48.44 -88.77 15.53
CA GLN A 163 -49.25 -88.72 16.75
C GLN A 163 -50.73 -88.45 16.48
N TYR A 164 -51.07 -87.58 15.51
CA TYR A 164 -52.46 -87.38 15.09
C TYR A 164 -53.06 -88.62 14.44
N HIS A 165 -52.31 -89.30 13.58
CA HIS A 165 -52.75 -90.56 12.97
C HIS A 165 -53.01 -91.63 14.05
N GLU A 166 -52.10 -91.79 15.01
CA GLU A 166 -52.28 -92.73 16.11
C GLU A 166 -53.46 -92.38 17.02
N LEU A 167 -53.68 -91.08 17.28
CA LEU A 167 -54.85 -90.62 18.03
C LEU A 167 -56.16 -91.01 17.32
N ASP A 168 -56.23 -90.79 16.01
CA ASP A 168 -57.42 -91.12 15.22
C ASP A 168 -57.70 -92.64 15.23
N GLU A 169 -56.67 -93.47 15.08
CA GLU A 169 -56.79 -94.93 15.19
C GLU A 169 -57.17 -95.38 16.61
N GLU A 170 -56.63 -94.75 17.66
CA GLU A 170 -57.00 -95.05 19.05
C GLU A 170 -58.46 -94.67 19.35
N LEU A 171 -58.95 -93.56 18.79
CA LEU A 171 -60.35 -93.14 18.92
C LEU A 171 -61.30 -94.09 18.17
N LYS A 172 -60.98 -94.46 16.93
CA LYS A 172 -61.77 -95.43 16.14
C LYS A 172 -61.91 -96.79 16.83
N ASN A 173 -60.84 -97.24 17.48
CA ASN A 173 -60.79 -98.53 18.15
C ASN A 173 -61.25 -98.50 19.62
N ALA A 174 -61.82 -97.38 20.10
CA ALA A 174 -62.26 -97.20 21.48
C ALA A 174 -61.17 -97.56 22.52
N ALA A 175 -59.94 -97.11 22.28
CA ALA A 175 -58.82 -97.31 23.20
C ALA A 175 -59.10 -96.74 24.60
N ALA A 176 -58.39 -97.28 25.61
CA ALA A 176 -58.55 -96.86 27.00
C ALA A 176 -58.29 -95.34 27.18
N PRO A 177 -59.03 -94.65 28.06
CA PRO A 177 -58.90 -93.20 28.26
C PRO A 177 -57.47 -92.73 28.57
N GLU A 178 -56.66 -93.56 29.22
CA GLU A 178 -55.28 -93.27 29.57
C GLU A 178 -54.40 -93.11 28.31
N LYS A 179 -54.64 -93.92 27.25
CA LYS A 179 -53.90 -93.80 25.98
C LYS A 179 -54.25 -92.50 25.26
N ILE A 180 -55.53 -92.16 25.21
CA ILE A 180 -55.99 -90.89 24.61
C ILE A 180 -55.40 -89.69 25.37
N THR A 181 -55.34 -89.77 26.69
CA THR A 181 -54.75 -88.72 27.54
C THR A 181 -53.24 -88.58 27.31
N GLU A 182 -52.51 -89.70 27.24
CA GLU A 182 -51.07 -89.71 26.91
C GLU A 182 -50.82 -89.07 25.52
N ARG A 183 -51.65 -89.42 24.53
CA ARG A 183 -51.55 -88.89 23.17
C ARG A 183 -51.82 -87.39 23.09
N SER A 184 -52.87 -86.93 23.77
CA SER A 184 -53.21 -85.51 23.89
C SER A 184 -52.08 -84.72 24.56
N TYR A 185 -51.47 -85.28 25.61
CA TYR A 185 -50.34 -84.65 26.27
C TYR A 185 -49.09 -84.57 25.37
N LYS A 186 -48.77 -85.61 24.59
CA LYS A 186 -47.70 -85.55 23.58
C LYS A 186 -47.94 -84.45 22.55
N LEU A 187 -49.15 -84.36 22.02
CA LEU A 187 -49.52 -83.32 21.05
C LEU A 187 -49.43 -81.91 21.66
N LYS A 188 -49.77 -81.75 22.95
CA LYS A 188 -49.56 -80.49 23.68
C LYS A 188 -48.07 -80.13 23.76
N LEU A 189 -47.20 -81.05 24.15
CA LEU A 189 -45.75 -80.80 24.24
C LEU A 189 -45.16 -80.41 22.86
N VAL A 190 -45.64 -81.04 21.79
CA VAL A 190 -45.27 -80.68 20.42
C VAL A 190 -45.77 -79.27 20.04
N SER A 191 -46.99 -78.92 20.43
CA SER A 191 -47.54 -77.57 20.22
C SER A 191 -46.75 -76.50 20.99
N ASP A 192 -46.29 -76.79 22.21
CA ASP A 192 -45.41 -75.91 22.97
C ASP A 192 -44.08 -75.67 22.21
N ILE A 193 -43.51 -76.73 21.62
CA ILE A 193 -42.29 -76.62 20.79
C ILE A 193 -42.55 -75.75 19.55
N ASP A 194 -43.66 -75.94 18.84
CA ASP A 194 -44.05 -75.15 17.66
C ASP A 194 -44.18 -73.65 18.00
N GLN A 195 -44.81 -73.32 19.13
CA GLN A 195 -44.95 -71.94 19.59
C GLN A 195 -43.58 -71.32 19.84
N VAL A 196 -42.72 -72.00 20.60
CA VAL A 196 -41.38 -71.50 20.95
C VAL A 196 -40.51 -71.29 19.72
N ILE A 197 -40.61 -72.15 18.70
CA ILE A 197 -39.88 -71.99 17.43
C ILE A 197 -40.41 -70.80 16.64
N SER A 198 -41.72 -70.56 16.67
CA SER A 198 -42.32 -69.40 16.01
C SER A 198 -41.85 -68.10 16.66
N GLU A 199 -41.82 -68.04 17.99
CA GLU A 199 -41.25 -66.92 18.75
C GLU A 199 -39.76 -66.72 18.45
N LEU A 200 -38.98 -67.80 18.42
CA LEU A 200 -37.56 -67.78 18.08
C LEU A 200 -37.32 -67.23 16.67
N ARG A 201 -38.03 -67.73 15.66
CA ARG A 201 -37.95 -67.22 14.29
C ARG A 201 -38.31 -65.75 14.24
N LEU A 202 -39.42 -65.35 14.87
CA LEU A 202 -39.84 -63.94 14.91
C LEU A 202 -38.78 -63.06 15.56
N ALA A 203 -38.18 -63.48 16.67
CA ALA A 203 -37.10 -62.76 17.33
C ALA A 203 -35.86 -62.63 16.42
N THR A 204 -35.48 -63.69 15.70
CA THR A 204 -34.36 -63.66 14.75
C THR A 204 -34.63 -62.74 13.56
N TRP A 205 -35.84 -62.76 12.99
CA TRP A 205 -36.25 -61.84 11.92
C TRP A 205 -36.28 -60.40 12.41
N ARG A 206 -36.80 -60.16 13.61
CA ARG A 206 -36.84 -58.85 14.24
C ARG A 206 -35.44 -58.30 14.49
N ALA A 207 -34.52 -59.12 15.01
CA ALA A 207 -33.13 -58.74 15.19
C ALA A 207 -32.51 -58.26 13.88
N GLN A 208 -32.73 -59.01 12.78
CA GLN A 208 -32.28 -58.64 11.43
C GLN A 208 -32.91 -57.34 10.92
N ALA A 209 -34.22 -57.17 11.07
CA ALA A 209 -34.93 -55.97 10.64
C ALA A 209 -34.50 -54.72 11.43
N GLU A 210 -34.26 -54.85 12.72
CA GLU A 210 -33.79 -53.78 13.61
C GLU A 210 -32.27 -53.55 13.53
N GLN A 211 -31.55 -54.32 12.71
CA GLN A 211 -30.09 -54.30 12.57
C GLN A 211 -29.34 -54.44 13.92
N ASN A 212 -29.82 -55.33 14.78
CA ASN A 212 -29.31 -55.52 16.14
C ASN A 212 -28.84 -56.97 16.36
N PRO A 213 -27.55 -57.29 16.14
CA PRO A 213 -27.03 -58.65 16.33
C PRO A 213 -27.15 -59.14 17.78
N HIS A 214 -27.04 -58.24 18.77
CA HIS A 214 -27.15 -58.62 20.19
C HIS A 214 -28.54 -59.16 20.55
N ALA A 215 -29.59 -58.79 19.81
CA ALA A 215 -30.93 -59.33 20.02
C ALA A 215 -31.00 -60.85 19.74
N LEU A 216 -30.06 -61.43 18.97
CA LEU A 216 -29.99 -62.87 18.74
C LEU A 216 -29.58 -63.65 20.00
N SER A 217 -28.83 -63.05 20.92
CA SER A 217 -28.44 -63.70 22.19
C SER A 217 -29.65 -64.00 23.08
N ALA A 218 -30.66 -63.13 23.08
CA ALA A 218 -31.90 -63.34 23.82
C ALA A 218 -32.68 -64.55 23.28
N ALA A 219 -32.57 -64.80 21.98
CA ALA A 219 -33.26 -65.88 21.29
C ALA A 219 -32.74 -67.27 21.71
N GLN A 220 -31.51 -67.37 22.24
CA GLN A 220 -30.91 -68.63 22.69
C GLN A 220 -31.70 -69.32 23.81
N LYS A 221 -32.40 -68.56 24.66
CA LYS A 221 -33.17 -69.10 25.79
C LYS A 221 -34.30 -70.04 25.34
N HIS A 222 -34.84 -69.82 24.14
CA HIS A 222 -35.90 -70.65 23.57
C HIS A 222 -35.46 -72.09 23.31
N PHE A 223 -34.19 -72.33 22.98
CA PHE A 223 -33.70 -73.69 22.76
C PHE A 223 -33.72 -74.57 24.02
N ALA A 224 -33.53 -73.97 25.20
CA ALA A 224 -33.64 -74.72 26.45
C ALA A 224 -35.06 -75.29 26.64
N VAL A 225 -36.08 -74.53 26.24
CA VAL A 225 -37.49 -74.97 26.30
C VAL A 225 -37.76 -76.08 25.30
N ILE A 226 -37.26 -75.97 24.05
CA ILE A 226 -37.40 -77.02 23.03
C ILE A 226 -36.80 -78.34 23.53
N ILE A 227 -35.60 -78.28 24.10
CA ILE A 227 -34.91 -79.47 24.61
C ILE A 227 -35.65 -80.05 25.82
N SER A 228 -36.10 -79.22 26.76
CA SER A 228 -36.92 -79.66 27.91
C SER A 228 -38.18 -80.39 27.47
N ARG A 229 -38.90 -79.88 26.46
CA ARG A 229 -40.11 -80.53 25.94
C ARG A 229 -39.81 -81.85 25.23
N CYS A 230 -38.67 -81.96 24.55
CA CYS A 230 -38.19 -83.24 24.02
C CYS A 230 -37.85 -84.23 25.15
N ASP A 231 -37.23 -83.76 26.24
CA ASP A 231 -36.93 -84.57 27.42
C ASP A 231 -38.21 -85.08 28.11
N GLU A 232 -39.29 -84.29 28.13
CA GLU A 232 -40.61 -84.69 28.63
C GLU A 232 -41.33 -85.68 27.69
N LEU A 233 -41.17 -85.53 26.36
CA LEU A 233 -41.75 -86.44 25.37
C LEU A 233 -41.12 -87.84 25.41
N GLN A 234 -39.83 -87.93 25.71
CA GLN A 234 -39.08 -89.17 25.61
C GLN A 234 -39.57 -90.32 26.51
N PRO A 235 -39.77 -90.14 27.84
CA PRO A 235 -40.19 -91.24 28.73
C PRO A 235 -41.63 -91.70 28.50
N ILE A 236 -42.49 -90.85 27.93
CA ILE A 236 -43.89 -91.19 27.61
C ILE A 236 -44.06 -91.79 26.21
N THR A 237 -42.97 -91.93 25.43
CA THR A 237 -43.01 -92.42 24.06
C THR A 237 -42.40 -93.81 23.97
N ARG A 238 -43.20 -94.79 23.51
CA ARG A 238 -42.79 -96.21 23.48
C ARG A 238 -42.42 -96.72 22.09
N GLN A 239 -43.01 -96.15 21.05
CA GLN A 239 -42.71 -96.60 19.68
C GLN A 239 -41.30 -96.18 19.28
N GLU A 240 -40.52 -97.13 18.79
CA GLU A 240 -39.12 -96.87 18.47
C GLU A 240 -38.95 -95.84 17.34
N ALA A 241 -39.88 -95.84 16.37
CA ALA A 241 -39.90 -94.83 15.33
C ALA A 241 -40.19 -93.42 15.87
N ASP A 242 -41.01 -93.29 16.91
CA ASP A 242 -41.30 -92.02 17.61
C ASP A 242 -40.12 -91.53 18.44
N ILE A 243 -39.46 -92.44 19.17
CA ILE A 243 -38.23 -92.15 19.92
C ILE A 243 -37.14 -91.63 18.96
N ARG A 244 -36.97 -92.26 17.80
CA ARG A 244 -36.02 -91.79 16.77
C ARG A 244 -36.36 -90.39 16.25
N GLN A 245 -37.64 -90.04 16.10
CA GLN A 245 -38.01 -88.69 15.69
C GLN A 245 -37.79 -87.65 16.79
N ILE A 246 -38.02 -87.97 18.06
CA ILE A 246 -37.67 -87.07 19.18
C ILE A 246 -36.16 -86.79 19.17
N ALA A 247 -35.33 -87.81 18.97
CA ALA A 247 -33.88 -87.63 18.81
C ALA A 247 -33.53 -86.74 17.61
N ALA A 248 -34.20 -86.94 16.46
CA ALA A 248 -34.03 -86.10 15.28
C ALA A 248 -34.44 -84.64 15.52
N MET A 249 -35.53 -84.40 16.27
CA MET A 249 -35.95 -83.04 16.67
C MET A 249 -34.87 -82.35 17.53
N ARG A 250 -34.28 -83.07 18.50
CA ARG A 250 -33.19 -82.54 19.34
C ARG A 250 -31.97 -82.19 18.52
N GLN A 251 -31.56 -83.07 17.60
CA GLN A 251 -30.42 -82.82 16.73
C GLN A 251 -30.67 -81.61 15.83
N ALA A 252 -31.85 -81.53 15.20
CA ALA A 252 -32.22 -80.40 14.35
C ALA A 252 -32.29 -79.09 15.14
N ALA A 253 -32.75 -79.12 16.39
CA ALA A 253 -32.73 -77.95 17.28
C ALA A 253 -31.30 -77.51 17.63
N ALA A 254 -30.38 -78.46 17.85
CA ALA A 254 -28.97 -78.16 18.09
C ALA A 254 -28.29 -77.53 16.87
N GLU A 255 -28.56 -78.05 15.65
CA GLU A 255 -28.05 -77.46 14.41
C GLU A 255 -28.64 -76.06 14.16
N TYR A 256 -29.94 -75.87 14.41
CA TYR A 256 -30.56 -74.54 14.28
C TYR A 256 -29.98 -73.53 15.26
N ARG A 257 -29.69 -73.94 16.51
CA ARG A 257 -28.98 -73.10 17.48
C ARG A 257 -27.60 -72.71 16.97
N LYS A 258 -26.83 -73.69 16.49
CA LYS A 258 -25.50 -73.45 15.93
C LYS A 258 -25.53 -72.49 14.74
N ALA A 259 -26.57 -72.55 13.90
CA ALA A 259 -26.76 -71.61 12.81
C ALA A 259 -27.06 -70.19 13.30
N ILE A 260 -27.88 -70.02 14.34
CA ILE A 260 -28.13 -68.71 14.98
C ILE A 260 -26.83 -68.14 15.58
N ASP A 261 -26.06 -68.97 16.30
CA ASP A 261 -24.79 -68.55 16.91
C ASP A 261 -23.77 -68.14 15.85
N GLY A 262 -23.68 -68.90 14.76
CA GLY A 262 -22.84 -68.57 13.61
C GLY A 262 -23.25 -67.25 12.94
N LEU A 263 -24.55 -67.02 12.75
CA LEU A 263 -25.05 -65.75 12.21
C LEU A 263 -24.71 -64.57 13.14
N ALA A 264 -24.93 -64.73 14.45
CA ALA A 264 -24.63 -63.68 15.42
C ALA A 264 -23.15 -63.30 15.43
N LEU A 265 -22.26 -64.29 15.41
CA LEU A 265 -20.81 -64.08 15.39
C LEU A 265 -20.36 -63.35 14.13
N GLU A 266 -20.72 -63.85 12.94
CA GLU A 266 -20.30 -63.24 11.67
C GLU A 266 -20.83 -61.80 11.55
N TRP A 267 -22.05 -61.56 12.04
CA TRP A 267 -22.63 -60.22 12.03
C TRP A 267 -21.94 -59.28 13.02
N GLU A 268 -21.66 -59.70 14.26
CA GLU A 268 -20.97 -58.87 15.25
C GLU A 268 -19.55 -58.50 14.79
N GLU A 269 -18.81 -59.45 14.19
CA GLU A 269 -17.50 -59.17 13.60
C GLU A 269 -17.57 -58.16 12.46
N ARG A 270 -18.62 -58.25 11.63
CA ARG A 270 -18.87 -57.27 10.55
C ARG A 270 -19.16 -55.88 11.10
N GLU A 271 -20.02 -55.75 12.12
CA GLU A 271 -20.33 -54.46 12.75
C GLU A 271 -19.08 -53.82 13.37
N LYS A 272 -18.21 -54.63 13.98
CA LYS A 272 -16.92 -54.15 14.49
C LYS A 272 -16.05 -53.58 13.37
N LEU A 273 -15.94 -54.26 12.24
CA LEU A 273 -15.17 -53.76 11.09
C LEU A 273 -15.76 -52.46 10.52
N VAL A 274 -17.09 -52.35 10.45
CA VAL A 274 -17.77 -51.11 10.03
C VAL A 274 -17.49 -49.97 11.01
N ALA A 275 -17.49 -50.26 12.32
CA ALA A 275 -17.13 -49.29 13.36
C ALA A 275 -15.66 -48.82 13.24
N ASP A 276 -14.73 -49.75 12.98
CA ASP A 276 -13.31 -49.46 12.77
C ASP A 276 -13.12 -48.56 11.52
N CYS A 277 -13.82 -48.85 10.41
CA CYS A 277 -13.90 -47.98 9.24
C CYS A 277 -14.41 -46.57 9.60
N ALA A 278 -15.46 -46.46 10.42
CA ALA A 278 -15.99 -45.18 10.84
C ALA A 278 -15.00 -44.38 11.72
N VAL A 279 -14.18 -45.05 12.54
CA VAL A 279 -13.10 -44.40 13.31
C VAL A 279 -12.00 -43.90 12.38
N LEU A 280 -11.54 -44.75 11.46
CA LEU A 280 -10.45 -44.43 10.53
C LEU A 280 -10.81 -43.28 9.57
N SER A 281 -12.03 -43.31 9.01
CA SER A 281 -12.54 -42.22 8.17
C SER A 281 -12.70 -40.90 8.94
N ARG A 282 -13.15 -40.92 10.20
CA ARG A 282 -13.16 -39.72 11.06
C ARG A 282 -11.75 -39.18 11.29
N ALA A 283 -10.78 -40.05 11.60
CA ALA A 283 -9.40 -39.63 11.79
C ALA A 283 -8.80 -38.98 10.52
N MET A 284 -9.12 -39.50 9.32
CA MET A 284 -8.73 -38.87 8.05
C MET A 284 -9.41 -37.51 7.85
N ILE A 285 -10.71 -37.42 8.12
CA ILE A 285 -11.48 -36.17 8.00
C ILE A 285 -10.96 -35.11 8.96
N ASP A 286 -10.73 -35.45 10.23
CA ASP A 286 -10.24 -34.50 11.23
C ASP A 286 -8.84 -33.99 10.89
N GLN A 287 -7.97 -34.87 10.40
CA GLN A 287 -6.63 -34.50 9.95
C GLN A 287 -6.65 -33.56 8.73
N THR A 288 -7.43 -33.89 7.71
CA THR A 288 -7.59 -33.07 6.50
C THR A 288 -8.25 -31.72 6.83
N ARG A 289 -9.26 -31.71 7.70
CA ARG A 289 -9.90 -30.49 8.20
C ARG A 289 -8.95 -29.60 8.98
N LYS A 290 -8.14 -30.18 9.88
CA LYS A 290 -7.13 -29.43 10.65
C LYS A 290 -6.14 -28.75 9.70
N LEU A 291 -5.64 -29.47 8.72
CA LEU A 291 -4.70 -28.96 7.72
C LEU A 291 -5.31 -27.84 6.87
N ALA A 292 -6.56 -28.00 6.43
CA ALA A 292 -7.28 -26.96 5.71
C ALA A 292 -7.50 -25.70 6.57
N ALA A 293 -7.85 -25.87 7.85
CA ALA A 293 -8.06 -24.77 8.79
C ALA A 293 -6.76 -24.00 9.08
N GLU A 294 -5.65 -24.71 9.35
CA GLU A 294 -4.33 -24.11 9.56
C GLU A 294 -3.83 -23.41 8.30
N GLY A 295 -4.02 -24.01 7.13
CA GLY A 295 -3.70 -23.39 5.84
C GLY A 295 -4.48 -22.09 5.60
N LEU A 296 -5.78 -22.08 5.92
CA LEU A 296 -6.63 -20.89 5.79
C LEU A 296 -6.26 -19.81 6.81
N ASP A 297 -5.91 -20.18 8.04
CA ASP A 297 -5.50 -19.22 9.07
C ASP A 297 -4.13 -18.60 8.75
N ASN A 298 -3.17 -19.39 8.28
CA ASN A 298 -1.88 -18.91 7.76
C ASN A 298 -2.06 -17.94 6.58
N MET A 299 -3.01 -18.25 5.68
CA MET A 299 -3.33 -17.36 4.56
C MET A 299 -4.01 -16.07 5.01
N ARG A 300 -4.94 -16.17 5.97
CA ARG A 300 -5.63 -15.01 6.54
C ARG A 300 -4.65 -14.08 7.25
N THR A 301 -3.80 -14.62 8.12
CA THR A 301 -2.75 -13.87 8.82
C THR A 301 -1.72 -13.30 7.85
N GLY A 302 -1.29 -14.07 6.84
CA GLY A 302 -0.43 -13.59 5.75
C GLY A 302 -1.04 -12.44 4.95
N THR A 303 -2.34 -12.50 4.66
CA THR A 303 -3.07 -11.44 3.94
C THR A 303 -3.24 -10.19 4.79
N LEU A 304 -3.59 -10.34 6.07
CA LEU A 304 -3.72 -9.22 7.01
C LEU A 304 -2.37 -8.51 7.23
N THR A 305 -1.29 -9.28 7.44
CA THR A 305 0.06 -8.74 7.59
C THR A 305 0.54 -8.04 6.33
N THR A 306 0.26 -8.61 5.14
CA THR A 306 0.49 -7.95 3.85
C THR A 306 -0.28 -6.63 3.74
N GLY A 307 -1.57 -6.62 4.13
CA GLY A 307 -2.39 -5.40 4.14
C GLY A 307 -1.81 -4.32 5.06
N HIS A 308 -1.39 -4.69 6.27
CA HIS A 308 -0.73 -3.76 7.19
C HIS A 308 0.61 -3.25 6.65
N GLN A 309 1.45 -4.11 6.06
CA GLN A 309 2.73 -3.72 5.46
C GLN A 309 2.55 -2.76 4.27
N LEU A 310 1.55 -2.99 3.43
CA LEU A 310 1.20 -2.09 2.33
C LEU A 310 0.68 -0.75 2.86
N GLY A 311 -0.16 -0.77 3.90
CA GLY A 311 -0.66 0.44 4.55
C GLY A 311 0.45 1.28 5.17
N THR A 312 1.36 0.68 5.94
CA THR A 312 2.50 1.38 6.52
C THR A 312 3.46 1.89 5.45
N SER A 313 3.73 1.11 4.40
CA SER A 313 4.56 1.54 3.27
C SER A 313 3.94 2.72 2.52
N THR A 314 2.62 2.74 2.36
CA THR A 314 1.87 3.85 1.75
C THR A 314 1.95 5.10 2.62
N LEU A 315 1.81 4.95 3.94
CA LEU A 315 1.94 6.06 4.89
C LEU A 315 3.36 6.65 4.91
N ILE A 316 4.40 5.81 4.89
CA ILE A 316 5.80 6.24 4.78
C ILE A 316 6.03 7.02 3.49
N LEU A 317 5.48 6.54 2.36
CA LEU A 317 5.58 7.22 1.08
C LEU A 317 4.94 8.63 1.13
N TYR A 318 3.72 8.75 1.63
CA TYR A 318 3.04 10.05 1.73
C TYR A 318 3.70 10.99 2.74
N ALA A 319 4.08 10.50 3.92
CA ALA A 319 4.80 11.28 4.92
C ALA A 319 6.14 11.79 4.37
N GLY A 320 6.85 10.94 3.64
CA GLY A 320 8.08 11.27 2.95
C GLY A 320 7.93 12.32 1.87
N LEU A 321 6.90 12.18 1.02
CA LEU A 321 6.59 13.16 -0.02
C LEU A 321 6.20 14.52 0.57
N ALA A 322 5.40 14.53 1.64
CA ALA A 322 5.05 15.74 2.36
C ALA A 322 6.29 16.41 2.99
N ALA A 323 7.16 15.63 3.64
CA ALA A 323 8.43 16.15 4.19
C ALA A 323 9.34 16.72 3.10
N ALA A 324 9.48 16.03 1.97
CA ALA A 324 10.26 16.49 0.82
C ALA A 324 9.70 17.79 0.24
N PHE A 325 8.38 17.93 0.16
CA PHE A 325 7.70 19.16 -0.28
C PHE A 325 7.93 20.32 0.70
N ILE A 326 7.81 20.09 2.01
CA ILE A 326 8.06 21.10 3.04
C ILE A 326 9.52 21.56 3.02
N ILE A 327 10.47 20.62 2.96
CA ILE A 327 11.91 20.91 2.90
C ILE A 327 12.24 21.68 1.61
N GLY A 328 11.73 21.22 0.47
CA GLY A 328 11.92 21.88 -0.83
C GLY A 328 11.37 23.31 -0.83
N SER A 329 10.19 23.52 -0.25
CA SER A 329 9.57 24.85 -0.11
C SER A 329 10.38 25.76 0.80
N ALA A 330 10.82 25.27 1.96
CA ALA A 330 11.65 26.03 2.90
C ALA A 330 13.00 26.42 2.29
N LEU A 331 13.65 25.50 1.60
CA LEU A 331 14.90 25.73 0.87
C LEU A 331 14.69 26.77 -0.24
N SER A 332 13.61 26.65 -1.04
CA SER A 332 13.27 27.60 -2.10
C SER A 332 13.07 29.02 -1.56
N ILE A 333 12.32 29.18 -0.47
CA ILE A 333 12.10 30.48 0.18
C ILE A 333 13.42 31.05 0.71
N GLY A 334 14.23 30.23 1.38
CA GLY A 334 15.53 30.65 1.94
C GLY A 334 16.49 31.10 0.84
N LEU A 335 16.55 30.36 -0.27
CA LEU A 335 17.41 30.67 -1.39
C LEU A 335 16.95 31.93 -2.14
N THR A 336 15.64 32.06 -2.39
CA THR A 336 15.04 33.25 -2.98
C THR A 336 15.36 34.49 -2.15
N ARG A 337 15.15 34.45 -0.83
CA ARG A 337 15.49 35.57 0.05
C ARG A 337 16.99 35.90 0.06
N SER A 338 17.86 34.87 0.01
CA SER A 338 19.31 35.06 0.01
C SER A 338 19.85 35.63 -1.31
N ILE A 339 19.17 35.42 -2.44
CA ILE A 339 19.60 35.91 -3.75
C ILE A 339 18.95 37.26 -4.05
N THR A 340 17.63 37.37 -3.91
CA THR A 340 16.88 38.56 -4.32
C THR A 340 17.24 39.78 -3.49
N ARG A 341 17.55 39.64 -2.19
CA ARG A 341 17.91 40.79 -1.33
C ARG A 341 19.23 41.45 -1.74
N PRO A 342 20.37 40.74 -1.88
CA PRO A 342 21.61 41.34 -2.35
C PRO A 342 21.50 41.91 -3.77
N VAL A 343 20.83 41.19 -4.69
CA VAL A 343 20.65 41.66 -6.07
C VAL A 343 19.85 42.96 -6.10
N LYS A 344 18.76 43.04 -5.34
CA LYS A 344 17.98 44.28 -5.21
C LYS A 344 18.81 45.42 -4.60
N ALA A 345 19.55 45.16 -3.53
CA ALA A 345 20.41 46.18 -2.91
C ALA A 345 21.49 46.71 -3.86
N ILE A 346 22.11 45.82 -4.66
CA ILE A 346 23.08 46.21 -5.70
C ILE A 346 22.38 47.04 -6.78
N ALA A 347 21.19 46.64 -7.24
CA ALA A 347 20.43 47.40 -8.23
C ALA A 347 20.03 48.80 -7.71
N ASP A 348 19.57 48.90 -6.46
CA ASP A 348 19.24 50.18 -5.81
C ASP A 348 20.47 51.09 -5.69
N THR A 349 21.62 50.52 -5.29
CA THR A 349 22.90 51.26 -5.20
C THR A 349 23.35 51.77 -6.56
N LEU A 350 23.21 50.94 -7.60
CA LEU A 350 23.57 51.31 -8.96
C LEU A 350 22.67 52.43 -9.49
N ASN A 351 21.36 52.37 -9.20
CA ASN A 351 20.41 53.43 -9.58
C ASN A 351 20.74 54.76 -8.89
N GLN A 352 21.04 54.75 -7.58
CA GLN A 352 21.47 55.95 -6.86
C GLN A 352 22.77 56.53 -7.43
N GLY A 353 23.75 55.68 -7.75
CA GLY A 353 25.00 56.12 -8.39
C GLY A 353 24.76 56.75 -9.78
N ALA A 354 23.82 56.20 -10.55
CA ALA A 354 23.43 56.77 -11.84
C ALA A 354 22.75 58.15 -11.70
N GLU A 355 21.83 58.32 -10.74
CA GLU A 355 21.18 59.60 -10.44
C GLU A 355 22.18 60.68 -10.00
N GLN A 356 23.12 60.34 -9.11
CA GLN A 356 24.19 61.25 -8.68
C GLN A 356 25.07 61.69 -9.86
N THR A 357 25.41 60.74 -10.73
CA THR A 357 26.22 61.03 -11.93
C THR A 357 25.47 61.98 -12.88
N ALA A 358 24.17 61.76 -13.09
CA ALA A 358 23.33 62.63 -13.91
C ALA A 358 23.22 64.05 -13.34
N ALA A 359 23.03 64.18 -12.01
CA ALA A 359 22.98 65.47 -11.34
C ALA A 359 24.31 66.24 -11.44
N ALA A 360 25.44 65.56 -11.23
CA ALA A 360 26.77 66.15 -11.39
C ALA A 360 27.01 66.64 -12.82
N ALA A 361 26.61 65.85 -13.83
CA ALA A 361 26.69 66.26 -15.23
C ALA A 361 25.86 67.53 -15.51
N GLY A 362 24.66 67.66 -14.93
CA GLY A 362 23.82 68.86 -15.02
C GLY A 362 24.48 70.11 -14.42
N GLN A 363 25.11 69.98 -13.25
CA GLN A 363 25.85 71.07 -12.61
C GLN A 363 27.05 71.53 -13.46
N VAL A 364 27.82 70.58 -14.00
CA VAL A 364 28.95 70.90 -14.89
C VAL A 364 28.50 71.64 -16.14
N SER A 365 27.38 71.22 -16.75
CA SER A 365 26.80 71.91 -17.91
C SER A 365 26.42 73.36 -17.57
N SER A 366 25.75 73.59 -16.44
CA SER A 366 25.37 74.94 -16.00
C SER A 366 26.59 75.82 -15.71
N ALA A 367 27.59 75.28 -15.01
CA ALA A 367 28.84 76.00 -14.72
C ALA A 367 29.58 76.38 -16.02
N SER A 368 29.60 75.48 -17.00
CA SER A 368 30.20 75.74 -18.31
C SER A 368 29.48 76.86 -19.06
N GLN A 369 28.15 76.94 -18.97
CA GLN A 369 27.35 78.01 -19.57
C GLN A 369 27.61 79.37 -18.92
N THR A 370 27.67 79.43 -17.59
CA THR A 370 28.03 80.66 -16.86
C THR A 370 29.44 81.12 -17.20
N LEU A 371 30.40 80.19 -17.28
CA LEU A 371 31.77 80.52 -17.66
C LEU A 371 31.84 81.07 -19.10
N ALA A 372 31.11 80.49 -20.04
CA ALA A 372 31.04 80.98 -21.41
C ALA A 372 30.43 82.39 -21.50
N ALA A 373 29.41 82.68 -20.69
CA ALA A 373 28.81 84.01 -20.59
C ALA A 373 29.81 85.03 -20.03
N GLY A 374 30.47 84.71 -18.91
CA GLY A 374 31.49 85.57 -18.30
C GLY A 374 32.69 85.83 -19.21
N ALA A 375 33.12 84.82 -19.98
CA ALA A 375 34.16 84.99 -20.99
C ALA A 375 33.74 85.95 -22.11
N SER A 376 32.47 85.93 -22.53
CA SER A 376 31.93 86.87 -23.53
C SER A 376 31.85 88.30 -23.00
N GLU A 377 31.47 88.47 -21.72
CA GLU A 377 31.43 89.78 -21.06
C GLU A 377 32.84 90.38 -20.89
N GLN A 378 33.82 89.56 -20.52
CA GLN A 378 35.23 89.98 -20.49
C GLN A 378 35.74 90.40 -21.88
N ALA A 379 35.35 89.70 -22.94
CA ALA A 379 35.72 90.08 -24.31
C ALA A 379 35.16 91.46 -24.67
N ALA A 380 33.89 91.76 -24.32
CA ALA A 380 33.28 93.07 -24.54
C ALA A 380 33.98 94.20 -23.75
N ALA A 381 34.33 93.95 -22.49
CA ALA A 381 35.07 94.92 -21.67
C ALA A 381 36.46 95.24 -22.23
N LEU A 382 37.13 94.25 -22.83
CA LEU A 382 38.41 94.46 -23.52
C LEU A 382 38.26 95.31 -24.79
N GLU A 383 37.14 95.16 -25.51
CA GLU A 383 36.83 95.96 -26.71
C GLU A 383 36.57 97.43 -26.33
N GLU A 384 35.80 97.69 -25.28
CA GLU A 384 35.56 99.04 -24.74
C GLU A 384 36.85 99.70 -24.23
N THR A 385 37.71 98.93 -23.57
CA THR A 385 39.03 99.41 -23.12
C THR A 385 39.90 99.80 -24.32
N SER A 386 39.88 99.01 -25.39
CA SER A 386 40.63 99.31 -26.62
C SER A 386 40.13 100.59 -27.30
N SER A 387 38.80 100.78 -27.38
CA SER A 387 38.19 102.03 -27.89
C SER A 387 38.61 103.25 -27.07
N SER A 388 38.62 103.13 -25.74
CA SER A 388 39.04 104.22 -24.84
C SER A 388 40.51 104.59 -25.03
N LEU A 389 41.36 103.60 -25.33
CA LEU A 389 42.78 103.82 -25.64
C LEU A 389 42.98 104.55 -26.97
N GLU A 390 42.17 104.28 -28.00
CA GLU A 390 42.20 105.03 -29.27
C GLU A 390 41.81 106.50 -29.08
N GLU A 391 40.78 106.77 -28.27
CA GLU A 391 40.36 108.14 -27.96
C GLU A 391 41.44 108.91 -27.18
N LEU A 392 42.09 108.25 -26.20
CA LEU A 392 43.22 108.82 -25.47
C LEU A 392 44.42 109.13 -26.38
N ALA A 393 44.74 108.25 -27.33
CA ALA A 393 45.81 108.48 -28.29
C ALA A 393 45.51 109.72 -29.18
N SER A 394 44.25 109.87 -29.61
CA SER A 394 43.77 111.06 -30.35
C SER A 394 43.94 112.35 -29.54
N MET A 395 43.51 112.34 -28.27
CA MET A 395 43.65 113.48 -27.35
C MET A 395 45.12 113.87 -27.11
N THR A 396 46.00 112.87 -26.97
CA THR A 396 47.45 113.09 -26.80
C THR A 396 48.08 113.77 -28.02
N ARG A 397 47.66 113.37 -29.22
CA ARG A 397 48.08 114.01 -30.48
C ARG A 397 47.62 115.46 -30.54
N ARG A 398 46.36 115.72 -30.17
CA ARG A 398 45.77 117.07 -30.12
C ARG A 398 46.47 117.99 -29.12
N ASN A 399 46.89 117.48 -27.96
CA ASN A 399 47.70 118.23 -27.00
C ASN A 399 49.09 118.60 -27.55
N THR A 400 49.69 117.72 -28.36
CA THR A 400 50.99 117.98 -29.01
C THR A 400 50.88 119.14 -30.00
N ASP A 401 49.82 119.16 -30.81
CA ASP A 401 49.56 120.24 -31.77
C ASP A 401 49.33 121.59 -31.06
N ASN A 402 48.53 121.60 -29.98
CA ASN A 402 48.30 122.80 -29.17
C ASN A 402 49.61 123.35 -28.58
N ALA A 403 50.50 122.49 -28.09
CA ALA A 403 51.78 122.91 -27.53
C ALA A 403 52.68 123.57 -28.60
N GLN A 404 52.68 123.05 -29.84
CA GLN A 404 53.39 123.68 -30.96
C GLN A 404 52.80 125.06 -31.30
N GLN A 405 51.47 125.19 -31.29
CA GLN A 405 50.78 126.44 -31.58
C GLN A 405 51.10 127.52 -30.53
N VAL A 406 51.08 127.16 -29.24
CA VAL A 406 51.47 128.05 -28.13
C VAL A 406 52.92 128.51 -28.26
N ASN A 407 53.85 127.61 -28.64
CA ASN A 407 55.24 127.96 -28.88
C ASN A 407 55.42 128.97 -30.03
N SER A 408 54.59 128.88 -31.08
CA SER A 408 54.58 129.87 -32.16
C SER A 408 54.11 131.25 -31.67
N LEU A 409 53.00 131.28 -30.93
CA LEU A 409 52.42 132.51 -30.38
C LEU A 409 53.40 133.23 -29.43
N ALA A 410 54.14 132.47 -28.61
CA ALA A 410 55.16 133.02 -27.73
C ALA A 410 56.32 133.69 -28.49
N ARG A 411 56.68 133.19 -29.68
CA ARG A 411 57.68 133.83 -30.56
C ARG A 411 57.18 135.15 -31.13
N GLU A 412 55.93 135.21 -31.58
CA GLU A 412 55.31 136.45 -32.07
C GLU A 412 55.25 137.53 -30.99
N ALA A 413 54.81 137.18 -29.78
CA ALA A 413 54.75 138.11 -28.66
C ALA A 413 56.12 138.71 -28.32
N ARG A 414 57.19 137.91 -28.41
CA ARG A 414 58.57 138.38 -28.20
C ARG A 414 59.00 139.40 -29.27
N ALA A 415 58.69 139.14 -30.54
CA ALA A 415 59.01 140.06 -31.64
C ALA A 415 58.27 141.42 -31.49
N ALA A 416 57.00 141.40 -31.06
CA ALA A 416 56.24 142.62 -30.79
C ALA A 416 56.86 143.44 -29.64
N ALA A 417 57.33 142.78 -28.57
CA ALA A 417 57.99 143.46 -27.45
C ALA A 417 59.33 144.11 -27.85
N GLU A 418 60.12 143.47 -28.72
CA GLU A 418 61.36 144.04 -29.26
C GLU A 418 61.09 145.29 -30.12
N THR A 419 60.02 145.28 -30.90
CA THR A 419 59.57 146.45 -31.68
C THR A 419 59.14 147.61 -30.77
N GLY A 420 58.34 147.33 -29.74
CA GLY A 420 57.91 148.35 -28.78
C GLY A 420 59.06 148.99 -27.98
N ALA A 421 60.13 148.24 -27.72
CA ALA A 421 61.34 148.79 -27.08
C ALA A 421 62.05 149.82 -27.98
N ALA A 422 62.05 149.61 -29.30
CA ALA A 422 62.63 150.56 -30.26
C ALA A 422 61.81 151.87 -30.34
N ASP A 423 60.47 151.78 -30.38
CA ASP A 423 59.59 152.95 -30.40
C ASP A 423 59.72 153.79 -29.11
N MET A 424 59.84 153.13 -27.95
CA MET A 424 60.10 153.82 -26.68
C MET A 424 61.43 154.57 -26.67
N SER A 425 62.46 154.04 -27.34
CA SER A 425 63.75 154.71 -27.50
C SER A 425 63.66 155.95 -28.40
N ALA A 426 62.92 155.86 -29.51
CA ALA A 426 62.66 156.99 -30.40
C ALA A 426 61.88 158.12 -29.69
N MET A 427 60.90 157.75 -28.86
CA MET A 427 60.12 158.68 -28.05
C MET A 427 60.97 159.47 -27.03
N ALA A 428 61.93 158.79 -26.38
CA ALA A 428 62.85 159.45 -25.45
C ALA A 428 63.73 160.50 -26.14
N HIS A 429 64.15 160.24 -27.38
CA HIS A 429 64.89 161.18 -28.21
C HIS A 429 64.06 162.43 -28.57
N ALA A 430 62.79 162.24 -28.94
CA ALA A 430 61.87 163.35 -29.24
C ALA A 430 61.60 164.23 -28.01
N MET A 431 61.47 163.62 -26.82
CA MET A 431 61.32 164.36 -25.55
C MET A 431 62.53 165.24 -25.22
N GLN A 432 63.76 164.79 -25.53
CA GLN A 432 64.96 165.63 -25.38
C GLN A 432 64.98 166.82 -26.35
N GLU A 433 64.53 166.64 -27.59
CA GLU A 433 64.41 167.75 -28.54
C GLU A 433 63.36 168.78 -28.12
N ILE A 434 62.22 168.33 -27.57
CA ILE A 434 61.18 169.20 -27.01
C ILE A 434 61.72 170.03 -25.84
N GLN A 435 62.51 169.41 -24.95
CA GLN A 435 63.13 170.11 -23.81
C GLN A 435 64.07 171.23 -24.29
N LYS A 436 64.85 170.97 -25.35
CA LYS A 436 65.75 171.95 -25.95
C LYS A 436 64.97 173.11 -26.61
N SER A 437 63.96 172.78 -27.41
CA SER A 437 63.08 173.78 -28.05
C SER A 437 62.36 174.65 -27.01
N SER A 438 61.94 174.07 -25.87
CA SER A 438 61.29 174.83 -24.79
C SER A 438 62.25 175.81 -24.11
N GLY A 439 63.54 175.46 -24.02
CA GLY A 439 64.59 176.37 -23.57
C GLY A 439 64.87 177.54 -24.54
N ASP A 440 64.71 177.32 -25.85
CA ASP A 440 64.78 178.39 -26.86
C ASP A 440 63.56 179.32 -26.78
N VAL A 441 62.36 178.76 -26.59
CA VAL A 441 61.12 179.54 -26.39
C VAL A 441 61.18 180.42 -25.14
N ALA A 442 61.68 179.90 -24.01
CA ALA A 442 61.87 180.69 -22.79
C ALA A 442 62.83 181.88 -23.01
N ARG A 443 63.79 181.75 -23.92
CA ARG A 443 64.71 182.82 -24.32
C ARG A 443 63.99 183.89 -25.14
N ILE A 444 63.14 183.49 -26.10
CA ILE A 444 62.32 184.41 -26.90
C ILE A 444 61.33 185.18 -26.02
N ILE A 445 60.65 184.51 -25.07
CA ILE A 445 59.72 185.19 -24.16
C ILE A 445 60.43 186.27 -23.36
N LYS A 446 61.66 186.03 -22.89
CA LYS A 446 62.46 187.05 -22.19
C LYS A 446 62.78 188.25 -23.08
N THR A 447 63.03 188.03 -24.37
CA THR A 447 63.21 189.10 -25.36
C THR A 447 61.90 189.82 -25.69
N ILE A 448 60.76 189.13 -25.71
CA ILE A 448 59.43 189.75 -25.89
C ILE A 448 59.07 190.63 -24.69
N ASP A 449 59.41 190.22 -23.46
CA ASP A 449 59.22 191.01 -22.25
C ASP A 449 60.08 192.30 -22.30
N GLU A 450 61.30 192.21 -22.83
CA GLU A 450 62.16 193.37 -23.12
C GLU A 450 61.58 194.27 -24.23
N ILE A 451 61.01 193.69 -25.31
CA ILE A 451 60.36 194.45 -26.40
C ILE A 451 59.03 195.05 -25.95
N ALA A 452 58.26 194.43 -25.05
CA ALA A 452 57.00 194.97 -24.55
C ALA A 452 57.23 196.15 -23.60
N PHE A 453 58.28 196.10 -22.78
CA PHE A 453 58.75 197.24 -21.99
C PHE A 453 59.26 198.37 -22.90
N GLN A 454 59.99 198.00 -23.97
CA GLN A 454 60.31 198.86 -25.13
C GLN A 454 59.19 198.89 -26.18
N THR A 455 57.91 198.61 -25.84
CA THR A 455 56.69 198.99 -26.61
C THR A 455 55.99 200.16 -25.89
N ASN A 456 56.68 200.77 -24.95
CA ASN A 456 57.85 201.55 -25.35
C ASN A 456 57.54 202.99 -25.07
N ILE A 457 56.73 203.39 -24.08
CA ILE A 457 56.93 204.79 -23.71
C ILE A 457 56.58 205.73 -24.95
N LEU A 458 55.90 205.19 -26.00
CA LEU A 458 55.72 205.68 -27.39
C LEU A 458 54.23 205.68 -27.78
N ALA A 459 53.40 205.02 -26.97
CA ALA A 459 51.96 205.18 -26.90
C ALA A 459 51.65 205.85 -25.56
#